data_AF-A0AA51MV14-F1
#
_entry.id   AF-A0AA51MV14-F1
#
_cell.length_a   1.000
_cell.length_b   1.000
_cell.length_c   1.000
_cell.angle_alpha   90.00
_cell.angle_beta   90.00
_cell.angle_gamma   90.00
#
_symmetry.space_group_name_H-M   'P 1'
#
loop_
_entity.id
_entity.type
_entity.pdbx_description
1 polymer ?
#
loop_
_entity_poly.entity_id
_entity_poly.type
_entity_poly.pdbx_seq_one_letter_code
_entity_poly.pdbx_strand_id
1 'polypeptide(L)'
;MDFKRSMFAALCSVMVVGATNTILPSIAVAADSEKKISLKRTNPSEPIGRDAVLSKVKATYKGRVLSVQEKPLSDYPDCHIVRMLSLEGEYLTIKVACSD
;
A
#
# COMPACT_ATOMS: atom_id res chain seq x y z
N MET A 1 39.73 5.80 -68.10
CA MET A 1 40.14 4.57 -67.40
C MET A 1 41.13 5.04 -66.35
N ASP A 2 40.90 4.94 -65.03
CA ASP A 2 40.42 3.78 -64.29
C ASP A 2 39.55 4.17 -63.09
N PHE A 3 38.27 3.83 -63.22
CA PHE A 3 37.23 3.90 -62.19
C PHE A 3 37.26 2.59 -61.39
N LYS A 4 38.24 2.39 -60.50
CA LYS A 4 38.29 1.18 -59.65
C LYS A 4 39.34 1.31 -58.56
N ARG A 5 38.93 1.85 -57.41
CA ARG A 5 39.43 1.53 -56.06
C ARG A 5 38.95 2.61 -55.10
N SER A 6 37.81 2.37 -54.47
CA SER A 6 37.66 2.54 -53.01
C SER A 6 36.20 2.29 -52.62
N MET A 7 35.63 1.16 -53.05
CA MET A 7 34.36 0.63 -52.50
C MET A 7 34.55 -0.02 -51.12
N PHE A 8 35.66 0.26 -50.43
CA PHE A 8 36.02 -0.35 -49.14
C PHE A 8 36.32 0.68 -48.05
N ALA A 9 36.08 1.97 -48.29
CA ALA A 9 36.14 2.99 -47.24
C ALA A 9 34.86 2.97 -46.42
N ALA A 10 34.81 2.01 -45.50
CA ALA A 10 34.27 2.18 -44.17
C ALA A 10 32.77 2.50 -44.08
N LEU A 11 31.98 1.45 -44.32
CA LEU A 11 30.76 1.16 -43.57
C LEU A 11 31.09 1.12 -42.05
N CYS A 12 31.23 2.28 -41.41
CA CYS A 12 31.49 2.40 -39.97
C CYS A 12 30.54 3.42 -39.31
N SER A 13 29.31 3.54 -39.79
CA SER A 13 28.22 4.16 -39.02
C SER A 13 27.54 3.07 -38.19
N VAL A 14 28.26 2.58 -37.18
CA VAL A 14 27.69 1.76 -36.11
C VAL A 14 26.66 2.65 -35.40
N MET A 15 25.38 2.38 -35.64
CA MET A 15 24.29 3.00 -34.94
C MET A 15 24.44 2.69 -33.45
N VAL A 16 24.90 3.68 -32.68
CA VAL A 16 24.75 3.65 -31.22
C VAL A 16 23.28 3.95 -30.93
N VAL A 17 22.41 2.96 -31.15
CA VAL A 17 21.12 2.92 -30.47
C VAL A 17 21.45 2.56 -29.04
N GLY A 18 21.86 3.57 -28.27
CA GLY A 18 21.93 3.46 -26.83
C GLY A 18 20.51 3.16 -26.38
N ALA A 19 20.23 1.89 -26.10
CA ALA A 19 19.08 1.49 -25.34
C ALA A 19 19.26 2.12 -23.96
N THR A 20 18.78 3.36 -23.81
CA THR A 20 18.44 3.90 -22.51
C THR A 20 17.33 2.99 -22.01
N ASN A 21 17.71 1.90 -21.35
CA ASN A 21 16.83 1.18 -20.46
C ASN A 21 16.38 2.24 -19.46
N THR A 22 15.21 2.82 -19.74
CA THR A 22 14.46 3.65 -18.83
C THR A 22 14.05 2.73 -17.70
N ILE A 23 14.98 2.48 -16.79
CA ILE A 23 14.68 2.02 -15.44
C ILE A 23 13.99 3.23 -14.80
N LEU A 24 12.72 3.42 -15.17
CA LEU A 24 11.81 4.27 -14.44
C LEU A 24 11.91 3.77 -12.99
N PRO A 25 12.26 4.64 -12.03
CA PRO A 25 12.21 4.24 -10.64
C PRO A 25 10.78 3.77 -10.40
N SER A 26 10.63 2.49 -10.04
CA SER A 26 9.37 2.00 -9.54
C SER A 26 9.11 2.81 -8.28
N ILE A 27 8.25 3.83 -8.41
CA ILE A 27 7.69 4.53 -7.27
C ILE A 27 6.94 3.46 -6.49
N ALA A 28 7.60 2.93 -5.46
CA ALA A 28 6.95 2.13 -4.44
C ALA A 28 5.88 3.05 -3.83
N VAL A 29 4.66 2.93 -4.33
CA VAL A 29 3.49 3.46 -3.64
C VAL A 29 3.54 2.77 -2.30
N ALA A 30 3.75 3.53 -1.22
CA ALA A 30 3.59 3.02 0.13
C ALA A 30 2.16 2.50 0.22
N ALA A 31 2.00 1.19 0.00
CA ALA A 31 0.70 0.56 -0.05
C ALA A 31 0.13 0.65 1.36
N ASP A 32 -0.96 1.40 1.52
CA ASP A 32 -1.73 1.41 2.76
C ASP A 32 -2.15 -0.05 3.00
N SER A 33 -1.54 -0.69 3.99
CA SER A 33 -1.75 -2.12 4.21
C SER A 33 -3.07 -2.28 4.94
N GLU A 34 -4.09 -2.72 4.20
CA GLU A 34 -5.39 -2.97 4.81
C GLU A 34 -5.33 -4.23 5.68
N LYS A 35 -5.76 -4.10 6.93
CA LYS A 35 -5.82 -5.19 7.92
C LYS A 35 -7.22 -5.31 8.49
N LYS A 36 -7.57 -6.51 8.94
CA LYS A 36 -8.88 -6.78 9.55
C LYS A 36 -8.74 -7.38 10.95
N ILE A 37 -9.57 -6.91 11.86
CA ILE A 37 -9.76 -7.51 13.19
C ILE A 37 -11.23 -7.81 13.38
N SER A 38 -11.54 -9.09 13.60
CA SER A 38 -12.86 -9.52 14.07
C SER A 38 -13.00 -9.18 15.55
N LEU A 39 -14.02 -8.39 15.89
CA LEU A 39 -14.36 -8.04 17.26
C LEU A 39 -15.88 -8.20 17.43
N LYS A 40 -16.29 -8.85 18.53
CA LYS A 40 -17.70 -9.07 18.87
C LYS A 40 -18.05 -8.29 20.13
N ARG A 41 -19.31 -7.88 20.25
CA ARG A 41 -19.85 -7.28 21.47
C ARG A 41 -19.73 -8.25 22.64
N THR A 42 -19.26 -7.76 23.78
CA THR A 42 -19.32 -8.51 25.05
C THR A 42 -20.74 -8.50 25.61
N ASN A 43 -21.44 -7.36 25.48
CA ASN A 43 -22.85 -7.21 25.79
C ASN A 43 -23.63 -6.91 24.49
N PRO A 44 -24.58 -7.77 24.06
CA PRO A 44 -25.31 -7.55 22.80
C PRO A 44 -26.14 -6.26 22.78
N SER A 45 -26.53 -5.74 23.96
CA SER A 45 -27.32 -4.52 24.10
C SER A 45 -26.53 -3.21 23.94
N GLU A 46 -25.20 -3.27 23.94
CA GLU A 46 -24.35 -2.08 23.89
C GLU A 46 -23.41 -2.12 22.68
N PRO A 47 -23.23 -1.01 21.95
CA PRO A 47 -22.31 -0.94 20.83
C PRO A 47 -20.86 -1.10 21.30
N ILE A 48 -19.99 -1.52 20.39
CA ILE A 48 -18.56 -1.64 20.72
C ILE A 48 -17.99 -0.23 20.93
N GLY A 49 -17.58 0.06 22.16
CA GLY A 49 -16.97 1.34 22.50
C GLY A 49 -15.59 1.52 21.87
N ARG A 50 -15.25 2.79 21.59
CA ARG A 50 -13.97 3.21 21.01
C ARG A 50 -12.75 2.70 21.80
N ASP A 51 -12.83 2.63 23.13
CA ASP A 51 -11.74 2.15 23.97
C ASP A 51 -11.47 0.66 23.79
N ALA A 52 -12.52 -0.16 23.60
CA ALA A 52 -12.39 -1.58 23.31
C ALA A 52 -11.72 -1.81 21.95
N VAL A 53 -12.11 -1.03 20.94
CA VAL A 53 -11.48 -1.03 19.60
C VAL A 53 -10.00 -0.68 19.71
N LEU A 54 -9.67 0.42 20.39
CA LEU A 54 -8.29 0.88 20.57
C LEU A 54 -7.43 -0.14 21.33
N SER A 55 -7.98 -0.71 22.41
CA SER A 55 -7.30 -1.74 23.19
C SER A 55 -6.97 -2.96 22.33
N LYS A 56 -7.95 -3.45 21.55
CA LYS A 56 -7.74 -4.58 20.64
C LYS A 56 -6.72 -4.27 19.54
N VAL A 57 -6.80 -3.10 18.92
CA VAL A 57 -5.85 -2.69 17.87
C VAL A 57 -4.42 -2.59 18.41
N LYS A 58 -4.21 -1.96 19.58
CA LYS A 58 -2.88 -1.82 20.21
C LYS A 58 -2.32 -3.14 20.75
N ALA A 59 -3.19 -4.10 21.07
CA ALA A 59 -2.77 -5.45 21.44
C ALA A 59 -2.18 -6.19 20.22
N THR A 60 -2.80 -6.04 19.04
CA THR A 60 -2.40 -6.72 17.80
C THR A 60 -1.26 -6.01 17.07
N TYR A 61 -1.32 -4.68 16.95
CA TYR A 61 -0.40 -3.87 16.15
C TYR A 61 0.35 -2.87 17.03
N LYS A 62 1.65 -2.74 16.79
CA LYS A 62 2.52 -1.76 17.46
C LYS A 62 2.65 -0.53 16.58
N GLY A 63 2.53 0.65 17.20
CA GLY A 63 2.58 1.91 16.47
C GLY A 63 1.74 2.99 17.13
N ARG A 64 1.56 4.08 16.38
CA ARG A 64 0.75 5.23 16.79
C ARG A 64 -0.58 5.23 16.05
N VAL A 65 -1.67 5.20 16.80
CA VAL A 65 -3.00 5.43 16.22
C VAL A 65 -3.12 6.89 15.79
N LEU A 66 -3.49 7.10 14.53
CA LEU A 66 -3.67 8.41 13.92
C LEU A 66 -5.14 8.83 13.97
N SER A 67 -6.06 7.92 13.69
CA SER A 67 -7.50 8.18 13.81
C SER A 67 -8.31 6.91 14.04
N VAL A 68 -9.50 7.09 14.60
CA VAL A 68 -10.55 6.06 14.72
C VAL A 68 -11.83 6.68 14.17
N GLN A 69 -12.44 6.03 13.19
CA GLN A 69 -13.68 6.46 12.56
C GLN A 69 -14.73 5.37 12.71
N GLU A 70 -15.91 5.76 13.15
CA GLU A 70 -17.10 4.90 13.14
C GLU A 70 -17.68 4.90 11.74
N LYS A 71 -17.86 3.71 11.15
CA LYS A 71 -18.39 3.49 9.81
C LYS A 71 -19.43 2.36 9.86
N PRO A 72 -20.58 2.56 10.52
CA PRO A 72 -21.61 1.54 10.60
C PRO A 72 -22.04 1.08 9.20
N LEU A 73 -22.13 -0.24 9.01
CA LEU A 73 -22.66 -0.90 7.82
C LEU A 73 -23.93 -1.67 8.19
N SER A 74 -24.77 -2.00 7.21
CA SER A 74 -26.08 -2.63 7.43
C SER A 74 -26.01 -3.88 8.33
N ASP A 75 -25.06 -4.78 8.07
CA ASP A 75 -24.88 -6.02 8.86
C ASP A 75 -23.79 -5.89 9.93
N TYR A 76 -23.09 -4.75 9.96
CA TYR A 76 -21.97 -4.48 10.86
C TYR A 76 -22.10 -3.08 11.46
N PRO A 77 -23.08 -2.87 12.38
CA PRO A 77 -23.35 -1.55 12.97
C PRO A 77 -22.19 -1.03 13.81
N ASP A 78 -21.28 -1.90 14.25
CA ASP A 78 -20.09 -1.52 15.02
C ASP A 78 -18.81 -1.49 14.18
N CYS A 79 -18.91 -1.31 12.86
CA CYS A 79 -17.72 -1.23 12.01
C CYS A 79 -16.92 0.04 12.31
N HIS A 80 -15.63 -0.14 12.60
CA HIS A 80 -14.68 0.95 12.86
C HIS A 80 -13.49 0.85 11.91
N ILE A 81 -13.03 2.00 11.41
CA ILE A 81 -11.80 2.12 10.64
C ILE A 81 -10.75 2.85 11.48
N VAL A 82 -9.66 2.17 11.76
CA VAL A 82 -8.54 2.70 12.54
C VAL A 82 -7.34 2.90 11.63
N ARG A 83 -6.86 4.14 11.55
CA ARG A 83 -5.61 4.44 10.83
C ARG A 83 -4.46 4.50 11.82
N MET A 84 -3.38 3.79 11.53
CA MET A 84 -2.21 3.68 12.39
C MET A 84 -0.93 3.86 11.56
N LEU A 85 0.08 4.49 12.15
CA LEU A 85 1.45 4.44 11.68
C LEU A 85 2.19 3.36 12.47
N SER A 86 2.66 2.32 11.80
CA SER A 86 3.42 1.24 12.42
C SER A 86 4.81 1.73 12.85
N LEU A 87 5.52 0.95 13.67
CA LEU A 87 6.89 1.28 14.07
C LEU A 87 7.89 1.14 12.92
N GLU A 88 7.52 0.36 11.91
CA GLU A 88 8.27 0.13 10.67
C GLU A 88 8.07 1.28 9.66
N GLY A 89 7.22 2.26 9.98
CA GLY A 89 6.92 3.41 9.12
C GLY A 89 5.82 3.14 8.09
N GLU A 90 5.10 2.03 8.20
CA GLU A 90 3.98 1.72 7.32
C GLU A 90 2.68 2.37 7.79
N TYR A 91 1.91 2.91 6.85
CA TYR A 91 0.53 3.32 7.12
C TYR A 91 -0.38 2.09 7.03
N LEU A 92 -1.12 1.85 8.10
CA LEU A 92 -2.06 0.74 8.23
C LEU A 92 -3.48 1.28 8.36
N THR A 93 -4.37 0.76 7.52
CA THR A 93 -5.82 0.93 7.64
C THR A 93 -6.43 -0.35 8.18
N ILE A 94 -6.91 -0.31 9.41
CA ILE A 94 -7.39 -1.47 10.15
C ILE A 94 -8.92 -1.40 10.26
N LYS A 95 -9.61 -2.31 9.58
CA LYS A 95 -11.06 -2.52 9.70
C LYS A 95 -11.37 -3.41 10.91
N VAL A 96 -12.13 -2.89 11.87
CA VAL A 96 -12.51 -3.60 13.11
C VAL A 96 -14.01 -3.84 13.12
N ALA A 97 -14.42 -5.09 13.31
CA ALA A 97 -15.83 -5.51 13.30
C ALA A 97 -16.61 -5.12 12.01
N CYS A 98 -15.92 -5.06 10.88
CA CYS A 98 -16.51 -4.76 9.57
C CYS A 98 -16.69 -6.04 8.72
N SER A 99 -17.47 -5.93 7.64
CA SER A 99 -17.48 -6.90 6.54
C SER A 99 -16.08 -7.09 5.95
N ASP A 100 -15.85 -8.23 5.29
CA ASP A 100 -14.76 -8.36 4.32
C ASP A 100 -14.95 -7.34 3.19
#